data_AF-A0A0S9C889-F1
#
_entry.id   AF-A0A0S9C889-F1
#
_cell.length_a   1.000
_cell.length_b   1.000
_cell.length_c   1.000
_cell.angle_alpha   90.00
_cell.angle_beta   90.00
_cell.angle_gamma   90.00
#
_symmetry.space_group_name_H-M   'P 1'
#
loop_
_entity.id
_entity.type
_entity.pdbx_description
1 polymer ?
#
loop_
_entity_poly.entity_id
_entity_poly.type
_entity_poly.pdbx_seq_one_letter_code
_entity_poly.pdbx_strand_id
1 'polypeptide(L)'
;MTDGNAGMTHEALEALIGRMLDAEKRETPPPAGEEGDWLYGSAGFTEPDQHGWMAPLPSAHVWVPQALVFWHMVVRVGGGADEDLLRDPRHSLARWPTIDAAVRDYVA
;
A
#
# COMPACT_ATOMS: atom_id res chain seq x y z
N MET A 1 27.75 6.67 -22.63
CA MET A 1 27.40 5.33 -22.13
C MET A 1 27.83 5.29 -20.69
N THR A 2 26.88 5.60 -19.81
CA THR A 2 26.99 5.38 -18.36
C THR A 2 25.76 4.58 -18.03
N ASP A 3 25.95 3.29 -17.76
CA ASP A 3 24.92 2.38 -17.29
C ASP A 3 24.38 2.92 -15.97
N GLY A 4 23.27 3.66 -16.04
CA GLY A 4 22.54 4.11 -14.87
C GLY A 4 21.64 2.97 -14.42
N ASN A 5 21.96 2.38 -13.28
CA ASN A 5 21.07 1.50 -12.55
C ASN A 5 19.73 2.22 -12.33
N ALA A 6 18.76 2.05 -13.23
CA ALA A 6 17.47 2.69 -13.13
C ALA A 6 16.63 1.89 -12.14
N GLY A 7 16.87 2.14 -10.84
CA GLY A 7 15.97 1.70 -9.78
C GLY A 7 14.54 2.13 -10.07
N MET A 8 13.57 1.41 -9.51
CA MET A 8 12.15 1.74 -9.64
C MET A 8 11.90 3.18 -9.15
N THR A 9 11.22 4.01 -9.95
CA THR A 9 10.89 5.38 -9.50
C THR A 9 9.88 5.34 -8.36
N HIS A 10 9.82 6.42 -7.58
CA HIS A 10 8.82 6.59 -6.52
C HIS A 10 7.41 6.31 -7.03
N GLU A 11 7.02 6.91 -8.16
CA GLU A 11 5.68 6.78 -8.74
C GLU A 11 5.41 5.35 -9.22
N ALA A 12 6.44 4.68 -9.74
CA ALA A 12 6.34 3.28 -10.15
C ALA A 12 6.13 2.35 -8.94
N LEU A 13 6.79 2.64 -7.81
CA LEU A 13 6.61 1.91 -6.56
C LEU A 13 5.23 2.17 -5.94
N GLU A 14 4.80 3.42 -5.85
CA GLU A 14 3.46 3.77 -5.36
C GLU A 14 2.38 3.04 -6.19
N ALA A 15 2.49 3.10 -7.51
CA ALA A 15 1.57 2.41 -8.42
C ALA A 15 1.62 0.89 -8.28
N LEU A 16 2.80 0.30 -8.00
CA LEU A 16 2.94 -1.13 -7.75
C LEU A 16 2.20 -1.55 -6.47
N ILE A 17 2.40 -0.81 -5.37
CA ILE A 17 1.74 -1.09 -4.10
C ILE A 17 0.23 -0.89 -4.23
N GLY A 18 -0.21 0.19 -4.90
CA GLY A 18 -1.63 0.46 -5.16
C GLY A 18 -2.32 -0.67 -5.92
N ARG A 19 -1.70 -1.20 -6.98
CA ARG A 19 -2.24 -2.37 -7.70
C ARG A 19 -2.33 -3.61 -6.83
N MET A 20 -1.37 -3.82 -5.92
CA MET A 20 -1.41 -4.96 -5.01
C MET A 20 -2.49 -4.80 -3.94
N LEU A 21 -2.70 -3.59 -3.41
CA LEU A 21 -3.82 -3.29 -2.51
C LEU A 21 -5.16 -3.63 -3.18
N ASP A 22 -5.33 -3.24 -4.44
CA ASP A 22 -6.52 -3.58 -5.21
C ASP A 22 -6.69 -5.07 -5.48
N ALA A 23 -5.59 -5.82 -5.62
CA ALA A 23 -5.62 -7.27 -5.83
C ALA A 23 -5.89 -8.04 -4.54
N GLU A 24 -5.40 -7.56 -3.39
CA GLU A 24 -5.53 -8.22 -2.10
C GLU A 24 -6.76 -7.80 -1.32
N LYS A 25 -7.47 -6.73 -1.72
CA LYS A 25 -8.71 -6.31 -1.06
C LYS A 25 -9.75 -7.42 -1.09
N ARG A 26 -10.48 -7.57 0.01
CA ARG A 26 -11.51 -8.61 0.18
C ARG A 26 -12.78 -8.04 0.77
N GLU A 27 -13.92 -8.53 0.30
CA GLU A 27 -15.23 -8.23 0.90
C GLU A 27 -15.52 -9.10 2.12
N THR A 28 -14.91 -10.28 2.18
CA THR A 28 -15.00 -11.20 3.32
C THR A 28 -13.82 -11.01 4.28
N PRO A 29 -13.99 -11.35 5.57
CA PRO A 29 -12.89 -11.32 6.54
C PRO A 29 -11.66 -12.12 6.08
N PRO A 30 -10.45 -11.75 6.55
CA PRO A 30 -9.25 -12.53 6.32
C PRO A 30 -9.32 -13.91 7.00
N PRO A 31 -8.39 -14.83 6.66
CA PRO A 31 -8.31 -16.13 7.30
C PRO A 31 -8.18 -16.01 8.82
N ALA A 32 -8.71 -17.01 9.53
CA ALA A 32 -8.63 -17.06 10.98
C ALA A 32 -7.17 -17.08 11.46
N GLY A 33 -6.82 -16.16 12.36
CA GLY A 33 -5.46 -15.96 12.86
C GLY A 33 -4.67 -14.88 12.11
N GLU A 34 -5.19 -14.34 11.02
CA GLU A 34 -4.59 -13.21 10.29
C GLU A 34 -5.33 -11.89 10.58
N GLU A 35 -6.40 -11.85 11.36
CA GLU A 35 -7.25 -10.65 11.51
C GLU A 35 -6.49 -9.41 12.00
N GLY A 36 -5.43 -9.60 12.80
CA GLY A 36 -4.57 -8.51 13.28
C GLY A 36 -3.69 -7.86 12.20
N ASP A 37 -3.57 -8.49 11.03
CA ASP A 37 -2.74 -8.01 9.91
C ASP A 37 -3.56 -7.29 8.83
N TRP A 38 -4.86 -7.11 9.06
CA TRP A 38 -5.78 -6.51 8.10
C TRP A 38 -6.54 -5.32 8.69
N LEU A 39 -6.75 -4.31 7.87
CA LEU A 39 -7.60 -3.17 8.19
C LEU A 39 -8.97 -3.37 7.56
N TYR A 40 -10.02 -3.07 8.32
CA TYR A 40 -11.40 -3.09 7.85
C TYR A 40 -11.95 -1.66 7.75
N GLY A 41 -12.50 -1.28 6.60
CA GLY A 41 -13.06 0.05 6.45
C GLY A 41 -13.69 0.36 5.10
N SER A 42 -14.17 1.59 5.02
CA SER A 42 -14.76 2.20 3.83
C SER A 42 -13.68 2.55 2.81
N ALA A 43 -13.76 2.00 1.60
CA ALA A 43 -12.92 2.43 0.48
C ALA A 43 -13.66 3.41 -0.44
N GLY A 44 -13.13 4.64 -0.56
CA GLY A 44 -13.39 5.53 -1.70
C GLY A 44 -14.39 6.66 -1.48
N PHE A 45 -14.18 7.72 -2.26
CA PHE A 45 -15.08 8.84 -2.47
C PHE A 45 -15.46 8.88 -3.96
N THR A 46 -16.60 9.47 -4.30
CA THR A 46 -16.98 9.71 -5.69
C THR A 46 -15.99 10.68 -6.33
N GLU A 47 -15.92 10.67 -7.66
CA GLU A 47 -15.32 11.79 -8.39
C GLU A 47 -15.99 13.12 -7.98
N PRO A 48 -15.27 14.25 -8.04
CA PRO A 48 -15.85 15.56 -7.75
C PRO A 48 -16.99 15.88 -8.71
N ASP A 49 -18.11 16.38 -8.17
CA ASP A 49 -19.20 16.89 -9.00
C ASP A 49 -18.85 18.23 -9.67
N GLN A 50 -19.79 18.82 -10.42
CA GLN A 50 -19.59 20.11 -11.10
C GLN A 50 -19.26 21.29 -10.16
N HIS A 51 -19.44 21.12 -8.85
CA HIS A 51 -19.12 22.08 -7.81
C HIS A 51 -17.89 21.67 -6.98
N GLY A 52 -17.24 20.55 -7.32
CA GLY A 52 -16.08 20.02 -6.62
C GLY A 52 -16.41 19.20 -5.37
N TRP A 53 -17.69 18.89 -5.10
CA TRP A 53 -18.06 18.05 -3.96
C TRP A 53 -17.81 16.59 -4.26
N MET A 54 -17.24 15.88 -3.27
CA MET A 54 -17.08 14.44 -3.30
C MET A 54 -17.97 13.83 -2.21
N ALA A 55 -18.77 12.84 -2.57
CA ALA A 55 -19.53 12.05 -1.60
C ALA A 55 -18.71 10.82 -1.18
N PRO A 56 -18.84 10.31 0.04
CA PRO A 56 -18.39 8.96 0.34
C PRO A 56 -19.09 8.01 -0.63
N LEU A 57 -18.34 7.12 -1.29
CA LEU A 57 -18.99 6.03 -1.98
C LEU A 57 -19.73 5.20 -0.92
N PRO A 58 -20.90 4.59 -1.25
CA PRO A 58 -21.45 3.51 -0.44
C PRO A 58 -20.44 2.35 -0.51
N SER A 59 -19.43 2.43 0.34
CA SER A 59 -18.31 1.53 0.33
C SER A 59 -18.78 0.21 0.91
N ALA A 60 -18.65 -0.85 0.10
CA ALA A 60 -18.51 -2.17 0.69
C ALA A 60 -17.34 -2.05 1.66
N HIS A 61 -17.57 -2.35 2.94
CA HIS A 61 -16.47 -2.37 3.86
C HIS A 61 -15.55 -3.51 3.42
N VAL A 62 -14.31 -3.18 3.12
CA VAL A 62 -13.33 -4.14 2.64
C VAL A 62 -12.25 -4.35 3.69
N TRP A 63 -11.67 -5.53 3.63
CA TRP A 63 -10.45 -5.89 4.31
C TRP A 63 -9.28 -5.65 3.37
N VAL A 64 -8.28 -4.91 3.84
CA VAL A 64 -7.01 -4.68 3.12
C VAL A 64 -5.82 -5.01 4.01
N PRO A 65 -4.72 -5.54 3.47
CA PRO A 65 -3.55 -5.87 4.28
C PRO A 65 -2.89 -4.61 4.85
N GLN A 66 -2.69 -4.57 6.17
CA GLN A 66 -2.17 -3.41 6.89
C GLN A 66 -0.78 -2.99 6.39
N ALA A 67 0.12 -3.96 6.16
CA ALA A 67 1.48 -3.69 5.71
C ALA A 67 1.51 -2.99 4.34
N LEU A 68 0.65 -3.39 3.39
CA LEU A 68 0.56 -2.72 2.09
C LEU A 68 0.03 -1.28 2.23
N VAL A 69 -0.94 -1.05 3.10
CA VAL A 69 -1.47 0.31 3.35
C VAL A 69 -0.39 1.20 3.95
N PHE A 70 0.36 0.68 4.93
CA PHE A 70 1.46 1.39 5.55
C PHE A 70 2.51 1.82 4.51
N TRP A 71 3.03 0.89 3.72
CA TRP A 71 4.06 1.19 2.72
C TRP A 71 3.55 2.07 1.58
N HIS A 72 2.28 1.92 1.18
CA HIS A 72 1.67 2.83 0.21
C HIS A 72 1.68 4.27 0.74
N MET A 73 1.33 4.47 2.01
CA MET A 73 1.35 5.79 2.63
C MET A 73 2.77 6.34 2.79
N VAL A 74 3.72 5.54 3.26
CA VAL A 74 5.14 5.94 3.39
C VAL A 74 5.70 6.43 2.06
N VAL A 75 5.51 5.63 1.00
CA VAL A 75 5.98 5.99 -0.34
C VAL A 75 5.26 7.26 -0.79
N ARG A 76 3.92 7.29 -0.79
CA ARG A 76 3.12 8.43 -1.25
C ARG A 76 3.46 9.77 -0.60
N VAL A 77 3.80 9.80 0.70
CA VAL A 77 4.16 11.05 1.39
C VAL A 77 5.64 11.43 1.20
N GLY A 78 6.42 10.61 0.50
CA GLY A 78 7.86 10.77 0.38
C GLY A 78 8.58 10.59 1.72
N GLY A 79 8.02 9.78 2.62
CA GLY A 79 8.58 9.56 3.94
C GLY A 79 9.88 8.77 3.83
N GLY A 80 10.95 9.28 4.44
CA GLY A 80 12.14 8.47 4.68
C GLY A 80 11.74 7.32 5.61
N ALA A 81 11.84 6.09 5.14
CA ALA A 81 11.70 4.93 6.01
C ALA A 81 13.08 4.50 6.49
N ASP A 82 13.20 4.30 7.81
CA ASP A 82 14.42 3.81 8.42
C ASP A 82 14.40 2.26 8.52
N GLU A 83 15.54 1.68 8.88
CA GLU A 83 15.65 0.23 9.06
C GLU A 83 14.72 -0.32 10.16
N ASP A 84 14.29 0.50 11.12
CA ASP A 84 13.44 0.05 12.21
C ASP A 84 12.01 -0.20 11.72
N LEU A 85 11.53 0.60 10.76
CA LEU A 85 10.28 0.33 10.06
C LEU A 85 10.32 -1.00 9.29
N LEU A 86 11.46 -1.37 8.69
CA LEU A 86 11.63 -2.66 7.99
C LEU A 86 11.69 -3.87 8.94
N ARG A 87 12.10 -3.66 10.21
CA ARG A 87 12.22 -4.71 11.22
C ARG A 87 10.91 -4.97 11.97
N ASP A 88 9.97 -4.01 11.95
CA ASP A 88 8.68 -4.20 12.59
C ASP A 88 7.87 -5.29 11.87
N PRO A 89 7.49 -6.38 12.55
CA PRO A 89 6.74 -7.48 11.92
C PRO A 89 5.41 -7.01 11.32
N ARG A 90 4.80 -5.93 11.83
CA ARG A 90 3.54 -5.37 11.34
C ARG A 90 3.68 -4.66 9.99
N HIS A 91 4.90 -4.33 9.58
CA HIS A 91 5.21 -3.74 8.28
C HIS A 91 5.82 -4.78 7.32
N SER A 92 5.88 -6.05 7.72
CA SER A 92 6.48 -7.10 6.91
C SER A 92 5.78 -7.25 5.55
N LEU A 93 6.58 -7.26 4.49
CA LEU A 93 6.14 -7.52 3.12
C LEU A 93 6.53 -8.93 2.67
N ALA A 94 6.81 -9.86 3.59
CA ALA A 94 7.25 -11.23 3.28
C ALA A 94 6.28 -11.99 2.34
N ARG A 95 4.98 -11.63 2.36
CA ARG A 95 3.96 -12.17 1.46
C ARG A 95 4.05 -11.64 0.01
N TRP A 96 4.70 -10.49 -0.19
CA TRP A 96 4.89 -9.86 -1.50
C TRP A 96 6.38 -9.56 -1.77
N PRO A 97 7.19 -10.59 -2.07
CA PRO A 97 8.65 -10.45 -2.19
C PRO A 97 9.12 -9.39 -3.19
N THR A 98 8.39 -9.21 -4.29
CA THR A 98 8.70 -8.18 -5.30
C THR A 98 8.52 -6.77 -4.74
N ILE A 99 7.53 -6.56 -3.88
CA ILE A 99 7.27 -5.26 -3.24
C ILE A 99 8.27 -5.05 -2.11
N ASP A 100 8.57 -6.09 -1.32
CA ASP A 100 9.61 -6.03 -0.27
C ASP A 100 10.95 -5.58 -0.84
N ALA A 101 11.40 -6.18 -1.95
CA ALA A 101 12.63 -5.78 -2.62
C ALA A 101 12.60 -4.31 -3.09
N ALA A 102 11.51 -3.88 -3.73
CA ALA A 102 11.39 -2.51 -4.23
C ALA A 102 11.30 -1.47 -3.09
N VAL A 103 10.68 -1.81 -1.96
CA VAL A 103 10.68 -0.97 -0.76
C VAL A 103 12.08 -0.89 -0.16
N ARG A 104 12.83 -1.99 -0.08
CA ARG A 104 14.22 -2.00 0.39
C ARG A 104 15.13 -1.13 -0.47
N ASP A 105 14.91 -1.11 -1.78
CA ASP A 105 15.64 -0.23 -2.69
C ASP A 105 15.23 1.24 -2.52
N TYR A 106 13.98 1.52 -2.16
CA TYR A 106 13.47 2.87 -1.90
C TYR A 106 14.01 3.49 -0.60
N VAL A 107 14.24 2.67 0.43
CA VAL A 107 14.75 3.11 1.74
C VAL A 107 16.27 3.15 1.83
N ALA A 108 16.98 2.58 0.85
CA ALA A 108 18.44 2.56 0.77
C ALA A 108 19.02 3.87 0.21
#